data_AF-A0A7Y9EE04-F1
#
_entry.id   AF-A0A7Y9EE04-F1
#
_cell.length_a   1.000
_cell.length_b   1.000
_cell.length_c   1.000
_cell.angle_alpha   90.00
_cell.angle_beta   90.00
_cell.angle_gamma   90.00
#
_symmetry.space_group_name_H-M   'P 1'
#
loop_
_entity.id
_entity.type
_entity.pdbx_description
1 polymer ?
#
loop_
_entity_poly.entity_id
_entity_poly.type
_entity_poly.pdbx_seq_one_letter_code
_entity_poly.pdbx_strand_id
1 'polypeptide(L)'
;MEGRRERGLEMMRRVYGWEVSDGPGDFFGITVEHLFGDIWTRPGLSMRDRRLLLVGVLAGQGLNDVLDIQIPAALANGELSPDELREIGVFLTHYIGWPLGSKLSVQIDTLIARHEKRARRDG
;
A
#
# COMPACT_ATOMS: atom_id res chain seq x y z
N MET A 1 -18.04 9.59 18.71
CA MET A 1 -17.89 8.49 17.73
C MET A 1 -17.67 9.05 16.33
N GLU A 2 -18.43 10.07 15.92
CA GLU A 2 -18.34 10.74 14.60
C GLU A 2 -16.93 11.18 14.19
N GLY A 3 -16.15 11.80 15.09
CA GLY A 3 -14.78 12.23 14.78
C GLY A 3 -13.75 11.09 14.60
N ARG A 4 -14.04 9.84 15.02
CA ARG A 4 -13.15 8.70 14.74
C ARG A 4 -13.32 8.21 13.30
N ARG A 5 -14.58 8.17 12.82
CA ARG A 5 -14.91 7.76 11.47
C ARG A 5 -14.36 8.73 10.45
N GLU A 6 -14.55 10.03 10.67
CA GLU A 6 -14.05 11.08 9.79
C GLU A 6 -12.52 11.02 9.63
N ARG A 7 -11.78 10.99 10.74
CA ARG A 7 -10.31 10.82 10.72
C ARG A 7 -9.87 9.53 10.06
N GLY A 8 -10.63 8.45 10.28
CA GLY A 8 -10.40 7.17 9.62
C GLY A 8 -10.54 7.27 8.10
N LEU A 9 -11.58 7.95 7.60
CA LEU A 9 -11.80 8.17 6.17
C LEU A 9 -10.70 9.05 5.58
N GLU A 10 -10.29 10.12 6.28
CA GLU A 10 -9.17 10.97 5.87
C GLU A 10 -7.87 10.14 5.74
N MET A 11 -7.54 9.34 6.75
CA MET A 11 -6.36 8.50 6.71
C MET A 11 -6.46 7.41 5.64
N MET A 12 -7.65 6.81 5.44
CA MET A 12 -7.88 5.81 4.40
C MET A 12 -7.63 6.39 3.00
N ARG A 13 -8.14 7.61 2.72
CA ARG A 13 -7.86 8.33 1.47
C ARG A 13 -6.36 8.59 1.31
N ARG A 14 -5.69 9.00 2.38
CA ARG A 14 -4.23 9.21 2.37
C ARG A 14 -3.47 7.91 2.08
N VAL A 15 -3.86 6.79 2.69
CA VAL A 15 -3.18 5.49 2.50
C VAL A 15 -3.33 4.97 1.07
N TYR A 16 -4.51 5.14 0.47
CA TYR A 16 -4.78 4.63 -0.88
C TYR A 16 -4.44 5.63 -2.00
N GLY A 17 -4.42 6.93 -1.74
CA GLY A 17 -4.13 7.95 -2.76
C GLY A 17 -5.27 8.15 -3.76
N TRP A 18 -6.49 7.71 -3.45
CA TRP A 18 -7.71 7.97 -4.23
C TRP A 18 -8.91 8.27 -3.33
N GLU A 19 -9.97 8.81 -3.92
CA GLU A 19 -11.22 9.07 -3.22
C GLU A 19 -11.88 7.78 -2.74
N VAL A 20 -12.19 7.74 -1.45
CA VAL A 20 -12.89 6.62 -0.81
C VAL A 20 -14.21 7.15 -0.28
N SER A 21 -15.31 6.57 -0.77
CA SER A 21 -16.65 6.84 -0.26
C SER A 21 -16.87 6.17 1.08
N ASP A 22 -17.70 6.78 1.92
CA ASP A 22 -18.10 6.17 3.18
C ASP A 22 -19.08 5.01 2.91
N GLY A 23 -18.62 3.78 3.15
CA GLY A 23 -19.36 2.56 2.94
C GLY A 23 -20.28 2.20 4.11
N PRO A 24 -21.40 1.50 3.86
CA PRO A 24 -22.32 1.08 4.90
C PRO A 24 -21.80 -0.12 5.71
N GLY A 25 -22.35 -0.29 6.91
CA GLY A 25 -22.23 -1.49 7.73
C GLY A 25 -20.98 -1.55 8.63
N ASP A 26 -21.05 -2.47 9.59
CA ASP A 26 -20.08 -2.57 10.69
C ASP A 26 -18.68 -2.93 10.20
N PHE A 27 -18.55 -3.82 9.20
CA PHE A 27 -17.24 -4.20 8.66
C PHE A 27 -16.46 -3.00 8.13
N PHE A 28 -17.11 -2.17 7.31
CA PHE A 28 -16.49 -0.96 6.78
C PHE A 28 -16.24 0.05 7.91
N GLY A 29 -17.22 0.25 8.80
CA GLY A 29 -17.10 1.19 9.91
C GLY A 29 -15.95 0.86 10.86
N ILE A 30 -15.82 -0.40 11.27
CA ILE A 30 -14.72 -0.86 12.14
C ILE A 30 -13.38 -0.71 11.42
N THR A 31 -13.31 -1.04 10.13
CA THR A 31 -12.09 -0.88 9.35
C THR A 31 -11.66 0.59 9.31
N VAL A 32 -12.57 1.50 8.99
CA VAL A 32 -12.30 2.94 8.96
C VAL A 32 -11.89 3.45 10.34
N GLU A 33 -12.70 3.19 11.36
CA GLU A 33 -12.54 3.79 12.69
C GLU A 33 -11.36 3.22 13.48
N HIS A 34 -10.99 1.95 13.25
CA HIS A 34 -9.91 1.29 13.97
C HIS A 34 -8.64 1.18 13.13
N LEU A 35 -8.67 0.51 11.97
CA LEU A 35 -7.46 0.32 11.17
C LEU A 35 -6.91 1.68 10.70
N PHE A 36 -7.74 2.50 10.08
CA PHE A 36 -7.28 3.80 9.57
C PHE A 36 -7.28 4.89 10.63
N GLY A 37 -8.32 4.95 11.48
CA GLY A 37 -8.45 5.96 12.53
C GLY A 37 -7.41 5.84 13.65
N ASP A 38 -7.05 4.61 14.04
CA ASP A 38 -6.15 4.37 15.17
C ASP A 38 -4.83 3.73 14.75
N ILE A 39 -4.80 2.69 13.92
CA ILE A 39 -3.56 1.91 13.69
C ILE A 39 -2.59 2.65 12.75
N TRP A 40 -3.09 3.19 11.64
CA TRP A 40 -2.27 3.96 10.69
C TRP A 40 -1.79 5.32 11.25
N THR A 41 -2.51 5.89 12.22
CA THR A 41 -2.21 7.21 12.81
C THR A 41 -1.24 7.16 14.00
N ARG A 42 -0.92 5.97 14.54
CA ARG A 42 -0.04 5.83 15.71
C ARG A 42 1.33 6.50 15.50
N PRO A 43 1.94 7.07 16.56
CA PRO A 43 3.31 7.54 16.46
C PRO A 43 4.30 6.36 16.42
N GLY A 44 5.54 6.63 15.99
CA GLY A 44 6.67 5.69 16.07
C GLY A 44 7.14 5.14 14.74
N LEU A 45 6.27 5.07 13.73
CA LEU A 45 6.63 4.73 12.36
C LEU A 45 6.12 5.82 11.42
N SER A 46 6.84 6.06 10.32
CA SER A 46 6.34 6.89 9.22
C SER A 46 5.33 6.11 8.35
N MET A 47 4.69 6.78 7.39
CA MET A 47 3.88 6.12 6.36
C MET A 47 4.74 5.16 5.53
N ARG A 48 5.95 5.60 5.17
CA ARG A 48 6.92 4.81 4.42
C ARG A 48 7.32 3.54 5.18
N ASP A 49 7.62 3.64 6.47
CA ASP A 49 8.02 2.46 7.26
C ASP A 49 6.89 1.43 7.34
N ARG A 50 5.65 1.89 7.52
CA ARG A 50 4.47 1.01 7.47
C ARG A 50 4.31 0.35 6.11
N ARG A 51 4.54 1.08 5.02
CA ARG A 51 4.45 0.54 3.67
C ARG A 51 5.49 -0.54 3.45
N LEU A 52 6.73 -0.34 3.88
CA LEU A 52 7.79 -1.35 3.82
C LEU A 52 7.39 -2.64 4.55
N LEU A 53 6.89 -2.52 5.79
CA LEU A 53 6.44 -3.67 6.57
C LEU A 53 5.26 -4.40 5.89
N LEU A 54 4.26 -3.65 5.44
CA LEU A 54 3.08 -4.21 4.80
C LEU A 54 3.44 -4.92 3.48
N VAL A 55 4.25 -4.30 2.61
CA VAL A 55 4.72 -4.93 1.37
C VAL A 55 5.49 -6.21 1.67
N GLY A 56 6.39 -6.19 2.67
CA GLY A 56 7.14 -7.37 3.08
C GLY A 56 6.25 -8.53 3.54
N VAL A 57 5.25 -8.25 4.40
CA VAL A 57 4.30 -9.26 4.88
C VAL A 57 3.44 -9.81 3.73
N LEU A 58 2.89 -8.94 2.89
CA LEU A 58 2.05 -9.36 1.77
C LEU A 58 2.83 -10.20 0.75
N ALA A 59 4.07 -9.82 0.46
CA ALA A 59 4.96 -10.60 -0.40
C ALA A 59 5.25 -11.98 0.19
N GLY A 60 5.63 -12.04 1.48
CA GLY A 60 5.91 -13.30 2.17
C GLY A 60 4.70 -14.23 2.27
N GLN A 61 3.48 -13.69 2.24
CA GLN A 61 2.23 -14.45 2.24
C GLN A 61 1.67 -14.73 0.84
N GLY A 62 2.29 -14.20 -0.22
CA GLY A 62 1.79 -14.34 -1.58
C GLY A 62 0.46 -13.62 -1.85
N LEU A 63 0.14 -12.58 -1.08
CA LEU A 63 -1.11 -11.81 -1.17
C LEU A 63 -1.03 -10.75 -2.29
N ASN A 64 -0.88 -11.23 -3.53
CA ASN A 64 -0.63 -10.42 -4.72
C ASN A 64 -1.74 -9.40 -5.02
N ASP A 65 -3.00 -9.76 -4.79
CA ASP A 65 -4.14 -8.86 -5.05
C ASP A 65 -4.10 -7.61 -4.15
N VAL A 66 -3.57 -7.75 -2.94
CA VAL A 66 -3.38 -6.62 -2.03
C VAL A 66 -2.14 -5.81 -2.43
N LEU A 67 -1.08 -6.46 -2.93
CA LEU A 67 0.10 -5.77 -3.48
C LEU A 67 -0.26 -4.88 -4.68
N ASP A 68 -1.19 -5.32 -5.53
CA ASP A 68 -1.73 -4.55 -6.67
C ASP A 68 -2.43 -3.24 -6.24
N ILE A 69 -2.78 -3.12 -4.96
CA ILE A 69 -3.40 -1.93 -4.35
C ILE A 69 -2.32 -1.09 -3.63
N GLN A 70 -1.45 -1.74 -2.85
CA GLN A 70 -0.51 -1.06 -1.97
C GLN A 70 0.69 -0.46 -2.70
N ILE A 71 1.23 -1.15 -3.72
CA ILE A 71 2.40 -0.65 -4.47
C ILE A 71 2.05 0.62 -5.28
N PRO A 72 0.93 0.69 -6.03
CA PRO A 72 0.58 1.90 -6.74
C PRO A 72 0.30 3.08 -5.81
N ALA A 73 -0.33 2.83 -4.65
CA ALA A 73 -0.55 3.86 -3.64
C ALA A 73 0.77 4.39 -3.07
N ALA A 74 1.73 3.51 -2.78
CA ALA A 74 3.07 3.90 -2.32
C ALA A 74 3.80 4.80 -3.34
N LEU A 75 3.72 4.45 -4.63
CA LEU A 75 4.27 5.24 -5.73
C LEU A 75 3.59 6.60 -5.85
N ALA A 76 2.26 6.62 -5.90
CA ALA A 76 1.47 7.85 -6.04
C ALA A 76 1.67 8.83 -4.89
N ASN A 77 1.85 8.31 -3.67
CA ASN A 77 2.10 9.10 -2.48
C ASN A 77 3.57 9.51 -2.31
N GLY A 78 4.48 9.03 -3.17
CA GLY A 78 5.92 9.28 -3.06
C GLY A 78 6.57 8.61 -1.83
N GLU A 79 5.94 7.57 -1.29
CA GLU A 79 6.46 6.85 -0.12
C GLU A 79 7.62 5.93 -0.50
N LEU A 80 7.58 5.35 -1.71
CA LEU A 80 8.61 4.49 -2.30
C LEU A 80 8.83 4.88 -3.76
N SER A 81 10.09 4.90 -4.19
CA SER A 81 10.45 5.11 -5.59
C SER A 81 10.40 3.78 -6.39
N PRO A 82 10.34 3.85 -7.73
CA PRO A 82 10.50 2.67 -8.59
C PRO A 82 11.75 1.84 -8.29
N ASP A 83 12.89 2.51 -8.04
CA ASP A 83 14.16 1.82 -7.80
C ASP A 83 14.18 1.14 -6.42
N GLU A 84 13.59 1.78 -5.41
CA GLU A 84 13.45 1.17 -4.08
C GLU A 84 12.53 -0.06 -4.09
N LEU A 85 11.46 -0.02 -4.89
CA LEU A 85 10.60 -1.19 -5.06
C LEU A 85 11.34 -2.34 -5.74
N ARG A 86 12.13 -2.07 -6.79
CA ARG A 86 12.95 -3.11 -7.43
C ARG A 86 13.95 -3.71 -6.44
N GLU A 87 14.60 -2.89 -5.62
CA GLU A 87 15.51 -3.36 -4.58
C GLU A 87 14.79 -4.25 -3.54
N ILE A 88 13.57 -3.89 -3.13
CA ILE A 88 12.73 -4.75 -2.28
C ILE A 88 12.47 -6.11 -2.93
N GLY A 89 12.18 -6.14 -4.24
CA GLY A 89 11.99 -7.37 -5.00
C GLY A 89 13.24 -8.27 -4.97
N VAL A 90 14.41 -7.69 -5.21
CA VAL A 90 15.71 -8.40 -5.14
C VAL A 90 15.95 -8.95 -3.73
N PHE A 91 15.82 -8.10 -2.71
CA PHE A 91 16.07 -8.48 -1.32
C PHE A 91 15.11 -9.57 -0.86
N LEU A 92 13.79 -9.37 -1.00
CA LEU A 92 12.80 -10.30 -0.49
C LEU A 92 12.88 -11.66 -1.17
N THR A 93 13.23 -11.75 -2.45
CA THR A 93 13.39 -13.04 -3.15
C THR A 93 14.30 -14.02 -2.40
N HIS A 94 15.32 -13.51 -1.70
CA HIS A 94 16.25 -14.33 -0.92
C HIS A 94 15.67 -14.82 0.42
N TYR A 95 14.67 -14.13 0.97
CA TYR A 95 14.07 -14.45 2.27
C TYR A 95 12.71 -15.16 2.16
N ILE A 96 11.95 -14.90 1.09
CA ILE A 96 10.63 -15.51 0.86
C ILE A 96 10.68 -16.63 -0.18
N GLY A 97 11.85 -16.88 -0.76
CA GLY A 97 12.10 -17.89 -1.78
C GLY A 97 11.71 -17.46 -3.20
N TRP A 98 12.34 -18.10 -4.18
CA TRP A 98 12.18 -17.81 -5.61
C TRP A 98 10.74 -17.82 -6.12
N PRO A 99 9.84 -18.75 -5.72
CA PRO A 99 8.47 -18.78 -6.25
C PRO A 99 7.67 -17.51 -5.95
N LEU A 100 7.77 -16.98 -4.73
CA LEU A 100 7.09 -15.75 -4.33
C LEU A 100 7.85 -14.51 -4.80
N GLY A 101 9.18 -14.52 -4.67
CA GLY A 101 10.05 -13.40 -5.04
C GLY A 101 10.04 -13.06 -6.53
N SER A 102 10.13 -14.07 -7.41
CA SER A 102 10.07 -13.84 -8.86
C SER A 102 8.73 -13.25 -9.29
N LYS A 103 7.62 -13.72 -8.69
CA LYS A 103 6.29 -13.16 -8.94
C LYS A 103 6.18 -11.71 -8.47
N LEU A 104 6.68 -11.40 -7.26
CA LEU A 104 6.75 -10.03 -6.76
C LEU A 104 7.55 -9.12 -7.69
N SER A 105 8.72 -9.56 -8.14
CA SER A 105 9.59 -8.77 -9.03
C SER A 105 8.89 -8.41 -10.34
N VAL A 106 8.25 -9.39 -11.00
CA VAL A 106 7.47 -9.14 -12.22
C VAL A 106 6.28 -8.20 -11.96
N GLN A 107 5.61 -8.37 -10.81
CA GLN A 107 4.49 -7.52 -10.41
C GLN A 107 4.94 -6.07 -10.21
N ILE A 108 6.06 -5.84 -9.53
CA ILE A 108 6.64 -4.51 -9.28
C ILE A 108 6.91 -3.78 -10.60
N ASP A 109 7.62 -4.40 -11.54
CA ASP A 109 7.93 -3.78 -12.83
C ASP A 109 6.66 -3.46 -13.63
N THR A 110 5.67 -4.34 -13.59
CA THR A 110 4.37 -4.13 -14.23
C THR A 110 3.65 -2.90 -13.64
N LEU A 111 3.66 -2.75 -12.32
CA LEU A 111 2.99 -1.64 -11.63
C LEU A 111 3.73 -0.32 -11.81
N ILE A 112 5.07 -0.33 -11.83
CA ILE A 112 5.90 0.84 -12.17
C ILE A 112 5.57 1.31 -13.59
N ALA A 113 5.59 0.41 -14.58
CA ALA A 113 5.29 0.78 -15.97
C ALA A 113 3.89 1.39 -16.13
N ARG A 114 2.90 0.87 -15.39
CA ARG A 114 1.54 1.43 -15.34
C ARG A 114 1.51 2.82 -14.70
N HIS A 115 2.22 3.01 -13.59
CA HIS A 115 2.31 4.30 -12.89
C HIS A 115 2.94 5.37 -13.78
N GLU A 116 4.08 5.08 -14.40
CA GLU A 116 4.75 6.02 -15.31
C GLU A 116 3.90 6.35 -16.55
N LYS A 117 3.17 5.36 -17.10
CA LYS A 117 2.26 5.60 -18.22
C LYS A 117 1.11 6.54 -17.83
N ARG A 118 0.61 6.46 -16.60
CA ARG A 118 -0.41 7.39 -16.08
C ARG A 118 0.19 8.79 -15.92
N ALA A 119 1.35 8.91 -15.27
CA ALA A 119 2.04 10.19 -15.09
C ALA A 119 2.30 10.92 -16.42
N ARG A 120 2.67 10.19 -17.50
CA ARG A 120 2.85 10.77 -18.84
C ARG A 120 1.56 11.20 -19.55
N ARG A 121 0.39 10.70 -19.13
CA ARG A 121 -0.91 11.08 -19.71
C ARG A 121 -1.50 12.31 -19.03
N ASP A 122 -1.11 12.53 -17.78
CA ASP A 122 -1.68 13.56 -16.91
C ASP A 122 -0.82 14.85 -16.86
N GLY A 123 0.38 14.82 -17.45
CA GLY A 123 1.27 15.98 -17.64
C GLY A 123 1.33 16.43 -19.10
#